data_AF-A0A8T9CQ96-F1
#
_entry.id   AF-A0A8T9CQ96-F1
#
_cell.length_a   1.000
_cell.length_b   1.000
_cell.length_c   1.000
_cell.angle_alpha   90.00
_cell.angle_beta   90.00
_cell.angle_gamma   90.00
#
_symmetry.space_group_name_H-M   'P 1'
#
loop_
_entity.id
_entity.type
_entity.pdbx_description
1 polymer ?
#
loop_
_entity_poly.entity_id
_entity_poly.type
_entity_poly.pdbx_seq_one_letter_code
_entity_poly.pdbx_strand_id
1 'polypeptide(L)' 'MDIPRIFTISESEHRIHNPFTEEKYATLGRVLRMKPGTRILDLGSGSGEMLCTWAREHGITGSGIEM' A
#
# COMPACT_ATOMS: atom_id res chain seq x y z
N MET A 1 18.57 9.45 -2.11
CA MET A 1 18.22 10.38 -1.01
C MET A 1 17.20 9.62 -0.19
N ASP A 2 17.29 9.66 1.13
CA ASP A 2 16.44 8.87 2.04
C ASP A 2 15.57 9.84 2.86
N ILE A 3 14.47 9.35 3.44
CA ILE A 3 13.61 10.14 4.33
C ILE A 3 14.35 10.47 5.64
N PRO A 4 13.98 11.56 6.33
CA PRO A 4 14.55 11.88 7.63
C PRO A 4 14.42 10.70 8.62
N ARG A 5 15.52 10.34 9.27
CA ARG A 5 15.62 9.18 10.19
C ARG A 5 14.55 9.14 11.28
N ILE A 6 13.97 10.28 11.66
CA ILE A 6 12.87 10.31 12.62
C ILE A 6 11.69 9.44 12.14
N PHE A 7 11.38 9.45 10.84
CA PHE A 7 10.27 8.66 10.28
C PHE A 7 10.57 7.18 10.25
N THR A 8 11.78 6.77 9.85
CA THR A 8 12.16 5.35 9.86
C THR A 8 12.19 4.76 11.27
N ILE A 9 12.40 5.59 12.31
CA ILE A 9 12.29 5.18 13.71
C ILE A 9 10.84 5.16 14.19
N SER A 10 10.10 6.26 14.01
CA SER A 10 8.74 6.38 14.56
C SER A 10 7.74 5.46 13.87
N GLU A 11 8.00 5.13 12.60
CA GLU A 11 7.07 4.39 11.76
C GLU A 11 7.56 2.98 11.40
N SER A 12 8.62 2.48 12.05
CA SER A 12 9.24 1.19 11.71
C SER A 12 8.28 0.00 11.74
N GLU A 13 7.33 0.02 12.67
CA GLU A 13 6.32 -1.04 12.84
C GLU A 13 5.02 -0.76 12.08
N HIS A 14 4.93 0.35 11.34
CA HIS A 14 3.74 0.69 10.58
C HIS A 14 3.75 -0.02 9.23
N ARG A 15 2.80 -0.94 9.06
CA ARG A 15 2.47 -1.48 7.73
C ARG A 15 1.77 -0.44 6.86
N ILE A 16 0.98 0.44 7.49
CA ILE A 16 0.24 1.52 6.84
C ILE A 16 0.68 2.85 7.48
N HIS A 17 1.36 3.69 6.71
CA HIS A 17 1.89 5.00 7.16
C HIS A 17 0.83 6.12 7.20
N ASN A 18 -0.38 5.80 6.76
CA ASN A 18 -1.53 6.71 6.71
C ASN A 18 -2.55 6.37 7.80
N PRO A 19 -3.45 7.28 8.17
CA PRO A 19 -4.51 7.04 9.17
C PRO A 19 -5.63 6.13 8.64
N PHE A 20 -5.24 4.96 8.16
CA PHE A 20 -6.08 3.89 7.64
C PHE A 20 -5.90 2.64 8.50
N THR A 21 -7.01 2.02 8.85
CA THR A 21 -6.98 0.67 9.42
C THR A 21 -6.92 -0.35 8.28
N GLU A 22 -6.56 -1.59 8.60
CA GLU A 22 -6.55 -2.69 7.62
C GLU A 22 -7.95 -2.87 6.98
N GLU A 23 -9.04 -2.70 7.75
CA GLU A 23 -10.41 -2.81 7.24
C GLU A 23 -10.77 -1.70 6.25
N LYS A 24 -10.20 -0.49 6.41
CA LYS A 24 -10.38 0.60 5.45
C LYS A 24 -9.69 0.29 4.13
N TYR A 25 -8.50 -0.31 4.15
CA TYR A 25 -7.81 -0.80 2.94
C TYR A 25 -8.57 -1.94 2.26
N ALA A 26 -9.04 -2.93 3.01
CA ALA A 26 -9.85 -4.02 2.46
C ALA A 26 -11.18 -3.50 1.89
N THR A 27 -11.80 -2.52 2.53
CA THR A 27 -13.01 -1.89 2.01
C THR A 27 -12.73 -1.12 0.73
N LEU A 28 -11.63 -0.35 0.67
CA LEU A 28 -11.23 0.39 -0.52
C LEU A 28 -10.99 -0.57 -1.71
N GLY A 29 -10.25 -1.65 -1.51
CA GLY A 29 -10.00 -2.65 -2.56
C GLY A 29 -11.30 -3.25 -3.12
N ARG A 30 -12.26 -3.59 -2.25
CA ARG A 30 -13.57 -4.11 -2.66
C ARG A 30 -14.40 -3.08 -3.45
N VAL A 31 -14.47 -1.83 -3.01
CA VAL A 31 -15.33 -0.82 -3.66
C VAL A 31 -14.79 -0.36 -5.00
N LEU A 32 -13.48 -0.48 -5.24
CA LEU A 32 -12.87 -0.19 -6.54
C LEU A 32 -13.22 -1.22 -7.61
N ARG A 33 -13.74 -2.40 -7.23
CA ARG A 33 -14.22 -3.46 -8.15
C ARG A 33 -13.20 -3.81 -9.24
N MET A 34 -11.92 -3.83 -8.86
CA MET A 34 -10.83 -4.13 -9.77
C MET A 34 -10.98 -5.55 -10.31
N LYS A 35 -10.73 -5.71 -11.61
CA LYS A 35 -10.68 -7.04 -12.22
C LYS A 35 -9.31 -7.67 -11.93
N PRO A 36 -9.22 -8.99 -11.74
CA PRO A 36 -7.92 -9.67 -11.74
C PRO A 36 -7.11 -9.28 -12.98
N GLY A 37 -5.81 -9.03 -12.80
CA GLY A 37 -4.91 -8.50 -13.82
C GLY A 37 -4.89 -6.97 -13.96
N THR A 38 -5.70 -6.23 -13.18
CA THR A 38 -5.57 -4.76 -13.11
C THR A 38 -4.14 -4.38 -12.71
N ARG A 39 -3.57 -3.35 -13.36
CA ARG A 39 -2.22 -2.86 -13.09
C ARG A 39 -2.29 -1.54 -12.32
N ILE A 40 -1.59 -1.45 -11.19
CA ILE A 40 -1.53 -0.24 -10.35
C ILE A 40 -0.10 0.30 -10.31
N LEU A 41 0.03 1.62 -10.42
CA LEU A 41 1.23 2.37 -10.06
C LEU A 41 0.94 3.10 -8.76
N ASP A 42 1.76 2.87 -7.73
CA ASP A 42 1.65 3.51 -6.42
C ASP A 42 2.90 4.37 -6.17
N LEU A 43 2.71 5.67 -5.95
CA LEU A 43 3.79 6.65 -5.77
C LEU A 43 3.73 7.17 -4.34
N GLY A 44 4.79 6.95 -3.57
CA GLY A 44 4.75 7.06 -2.11
C GLY A 44 4.12 5.82 -1.49
N SER A 45 4.54 4.63 -1.97
CA SER A 45 3.90 3.36 -1.60
C SER A 45 4.16 2.94 -0.14
N GLY A 46 5.05 3.64 0.58
CA GLY A 46 5.49 3.29 1.93
C GLY A 46 5.96 1.84 2.00
N SER A 47 5.52 1.12 3.02
CA SER A 47 5.77 -0.33 3.19
C SER A 47 5.09 -1.24 2.16
N GLY A 48 4.30 -0.70 1.20
CA GLY A 48 3.70 -1.47 0.10
C GLY A 48 2.46 -2.29 0.47
N GLU A 49 1.90 -2.08 1.66
CA GLU A 49 0.80 -2.89 2.20
C GLU A 49 -0.42 -2.96 1.28
N MET A 50 -0.78 -1.84 0.62
CA MET A 50 -1.90 -1.81 -0.34
C MET A 50 -1.66 -2.75 -1.52
N LEU A 51 -0.51 -2.64 -2.21
CA LEU A 51 -0.19 -3.47 -3.37
C LEU A 51 -0.11 -4.95 -2.99
N CYS A 52 0.51 -5.28 -1.87
CA CYS A 52 0.66 -6.66 -1.39
C CYS A 52 -0.69 -7.31 -1.06
N THR A 53 -1.53 -6.62 -0.28
CA THR A 53 -2.86 -7.14 0.10
C THR A 53 -3.77 -7.26 -1.10
N TRP A 54 -3.81 -6.26 -1.98
CA TRP A 54 -4.71 -6.29 -3.12
C TRP A 54 -4.24 -7.24 -4.22
N ALA A 55 -2.94 -7.47 -4.39
CA ALA A 55 -2.45 -8.53 -5.27
C ALA A 55 -2.94 -9.90 -4.80
N ARG A 56 -2.86 -10.16 -3.49
CA ARG A 56 -3.37 -11.41 -2.88
C ARG A 56 -4.89 -11.55 -2.98
N GLU A 57 -5.64 -10.49 -2.71
CA GLU A 57 -7.10 -10.56 -2.55
C GLU A 57 -7.89 -10.28 -3.84
N HIS A 58 -7.36 -9.46 -4.73
CA HIS A 58 -8.04 -9.00 -5.95
C HIS A 58 -7.32 -9.43 -7.23
N GLY A 59 -6.16 -10.09 -7.12
CA GLY A 59 -5.40 -10.58 -8.28
C GLY A 59 -4.83 -9.45 -9.14
N ILE A 60 -4.60 -8.27 -8.57
CA ILE A 60 -3.95 -7.16 -9.28
C ILE A 60 -2.44 -7.42 -9.42
N THR A 61 -1.80 -6.62 -10.25
CA THR A 61 -0.33 -6.49 -10.32
C THR A 61 0.03 -5.01 -10.21
N GLY A 62 1.28 -4.69 -9.89
CA GLY A 62 1.64 -3.28 -9.79
C GLY A 62 3.11 -3.02 -9.50
N SER A 63 3.43 -1.73 -9.45
CA SER A 63 4.74 -1.21 -9.09
C SER A 63 4.56 -0.12 -8.05
N GLY A 64 5.29 -0.24 -6.93
CA GLY A 64 5.37 0.78 -5.88
C GLY A 64 6.71 1.51 -5.96
N ILE A 65 6.68 2.82 -5.82
CA ILE A 65 7.88 3.67 -5.73
C ILE A 65 7.82 4.40 -4.39
N GLU A 66 8.91 4.33 -3.62
CA GLU A 66 9.11 5.04 -2.36
C GLU A 66 10.53 5.64 -2.32
N MET A 67 10.75 6.63 -1.46
CA MET A 67 12.03 7.31 -1.26
C MET A 67 12.91 6.64 -0.21
#